data_AF-A0A821CF72-F1
#
_entry.id   AF-A0A821CF72-F1
#
_cell.length_a   1.000
_cell.length_b   1.000
_cell.length_c   1.000
_cell.angle_alpha   90.00
_cell.angle_beta   90.00
_cell.angle_gamma   90.00
#
_symmetry.space_group_name_H-M   'P 1'
#
loop_
_entity.id
_entity.type
_entity.pdbx_description
1 polymer ?
#
loop_
_entity_poly.entity_id
_entity_poly.type
_entity_poly.pdbx_seq_one_letter_code
_entity_poly.pdbx_strand_id
1 'polypeptide(L)'
;FNRIEASVLSVVSTQVKSIQQALSLHVEQFFFEHNEIQLLSTVGIFVTMNPGYAGRTELPESVKTLFRPVVVVVPDMQYIGEIKLFANGFIHAKILAKKMVTLYRYASELLSKQYHYDWGLRSFKSVLSMTGYLKRTSMKEDSEEIVLLRALRDMNIPKFIYDDVNLFLTLLNDLFPNIHCPEISYENLNRIIKEILIKPQYILVSEPLIQQDKRIYYHY
;
A
#
# COMPACT_ATOMS: atom_id res chain seq x y z
N PHE A 1 6.19 -10.90 -16.27
CA PHE A 1 5.65 -12.02 -17.07
C PHE A 1 4.52 -11.56 -17.98
N ASN A 2 3.42 -10.99 -17.46
CA ASN A 2 2.27 -10.47 -18.25
C ASN A 2 2.51 -9.21 -19.12
N ARG A 3 3.76 -8.89 -19.46
CA ARG A 3 4.13 -7.76 -20.35
C ARG A 3 5.08 -8.21 -21.47
N ILE A 4 5.26 -9.52 -21.59
CA ILE A 4 6.12 -10.15 -22.60
C ILE A 4 5.21 -10.56 -23.77
N GLU A 5 5.74 -10.43 -24.98
CA GLU A 5 5.03 -10.87 -26.19
C GLU A 5 4.72 -12.37 -26.14
N ALA A 6 3.57 -12.76 -26.69
CA ALA A 6 3.12 -14.14 -26.68
C ALA A 6 4.10 -15.09 -27.41
N SER A 7 4.74 -14.60 -28.47
CA SER A 7 5.78 -15.31 -29.23
C SER A 7 6.96 -15.71 -28.34
N VAL A 8 7.49 -14.75 -27.57
CA VAL A 8 8.61 -14.97 -26.64
C VAL A 8 8.18 -15.90 -25.50
N LEU A 9 6.97 -15.72 -24.97
CA LEU A 9 6.43 -16.60 -23.92
C LEU A 9 6.30 -18.06 -24.39
N SER A 10 6.00 -18.29 -25.67
CA SER A 10 5.96 -19.64 -26.22
C SER A 10 7.33 -20.30 -26.26
N VAL A 11 8.40 -19.55 -26.56
CA VAL A 11 9.78 -20.08 -26.50
C VAL A 11 10.16 -20.41 -25.05
N VAL A 12 9.87 -19.50 -24.12
CA VAL A 12 10.08 -19.70 -22.69
C VAL A 12 9.32 -20.94 -22.18
N SER A 13 8.15 -21.24 -22.74
CA SER A 13 7.38 -22.44 -22.36
C SER A 13 8.18 -23.74 -22.59
N THR A 14 8.91 -23.83 -23.70
CA THR A 14 9.74 -25.00 -24.03
C THR A 14 10.91 -25.13 -23.06
N GLN A 15 11.53 -24.00 -22.71
CA GLN A 15 12.64 -23.94 -21.74
C GLN A 15 12.19 -24.37 -20.34
N VAL A 16 11.08 -23.81 -19.85
CA VAL A 16 10.50 -24.16 -18.55
C VAL A 16 10.11 -25.64 -18.52
N LYS A 17 9.52 -26.16 -19.59
CA LYS A 17 9.16 -27.58 -19.70
C LYS A 17 10.38 -28.50 -19.63
N SER A 18 11.48 -28.16 -20.31
CA SER A 18 12.73 -28.94 -20.25
C SER A 18 13.25 -29.04 -18.81
N ILE A 19 13.25 -27.91 -18.08
CA ILE A 19 13.65 -27.88 -16.67
C ILE A 19 12.71 -28.74 -15.80
N GLN A 20 11.38 -28.60 -15.97
CA GLN A 20 10.40 -29.39 -15.21
C GLN A 20 10.52 -30.89 -15.47
N GLN A 21 10.82 -31.29 -16.71
CA GLN A 21 11.05 -32.70 -17.06
C GLN A 21 12.32 -33.23 -16.41
N ALA A 22 13.43 -32.47 -16.47
CA ALA A 22 14.68 -32.85 -15.81
C ALA A 22 14.49 -33.02 -14.29
N LEU A 23 13.74 -32.12 -13.65
CA LEU A 23 13.39 -32.23 -12.22
C LEU A 23 12.52 -33.46 -11.94
N SER A 24 11.50 -33.71 -12.76
CA SER A 24 10.62 -34.88 -12.59
C SER A 24 11.37 -36.20 -12.76
N LEU A 25 12.38 -36.24 -13.62
CA LEU A 25 13.21 -37.41 -13.87
C LEU A 25 14.38 -37.55 -12.89
N HIS A 26 14.58 -36.58 -11.99
CA HIS A 26 15.64 -36.58 -10.98
C HIS A 26 17.06 -36.72 -11.58
N VAL A 27 17.30 -36.11 -12.75
CA VAL A 27 18.62 -36.14 -13.41
C VAL A 27 19.55 -35.08 -12.83
N GLU A 28 20.85 -35.37 -12.75
CA GLU A 28 21.86 -34.41 -12.26
C GLU A 28 22.33 -33.42 -13.33
N GLN A 29 22.19 -33.80 -14.60
CA GLN A 29 22.53 -32.99 -15.77
C GLN A 29 21.45 -33.17 -16.84
N PHE A 30 21.18 -32.11 -17.61
CA PHE A 30 20.23 -32.16 -18.70
C PHE A 30 20.66 -31.22 -19.83
N PHE A 31 20.16 -31.50 -21.03
CA PHE A 31 20.45 -30.70 -22.21
C PHE A 31 19.51 -29.49 -22.27
N PHE A 32 20.08 -28.30 -22.28
CA PHE A 32 19.36 -27.03 -22.30
C PHE A 32 20.02 -26.08 -23.30
N GLU A 33 19.23 -25.59 -24.28
CA GLU A 33 19.70 -24.63 -25.29
C GLU A 33 21.05 -25.04 -25.94
N HIS A 34 21.14 -26.29 -26.37
CA HIS A 34 22.32 -26.88 -27.05
C HIS A 34 23.53 -27.17 -26.15
N ASN A 35 23.39 -27.04 -24.83
CA ASN A 35 24.47 -27.33 -23.88
C ASN A 35 24.01 -28.31 -22.80
N GLU A 36 24.90 -29.19 -22.36
CA GLU A 36 24.68 -30.00 -21.17
C GLU A 36 24.99 -29.15 -19.93
N ILE A 37 24.01 -29.00 -19.05
CA ILE A 37 24.13 -28.19 -17.85
C ILE A 37 23.77 -29.01 -16.61
N GLN A 38 24.39 -28.67 -15.49
CA GLN A 38 24.06 -29.27 -14.19
C GLN A 38 22.69 -28.77 -13.70
N LEU A 39 21.86 -29.69 -13.25
CA LEU A 39 20.57 -29.38 -12.62
C LEU A 39 20.74 -29.24 -11.11
N LEU A 40 20.27 -28.11 -10.58
CA LEU A 40 20.10 -27.92 -9.13
C LEU A 40 18.66 -28.26 -8.75
N SER A 41 18.48 -29.33 -7.97
CA SER A 41 17.15 -29.82 -7.55
C SER A 41 16.38 -28.83 -6.66
N THR A 42 17.04 -27.80 -6.13
CA THR A 42 16.44 -26.75 -5.30
C THR A 42 15.79 -25.62 -6.10
N VAL A 43 15.80 -25.69 -7.44
CA VAL A 43 15.19 -24.66 -8.29
C VAL A 43 13.66 -24.68 -8.20
N GLY A 44 13.04 -23.50 -8.21
CA GLY A 44 11.59 -23.33 -8.26
C GLY A 44 11.20 -22.16 -9.16
N ILE A 45 10.17 -22.34 -9.99
CA ILE A 45 9.70 -21.32 -10.94
C ILE A 45 8.30 -20.87 -10.54
N PHE A 46 8.15 -19.57 -10.29
CA PHE A 46 6.89 -18.95 -9.89
C PHE A 46 6.57 -17.77 -10.78
N VAL A 47 5.30 -17.65 -11.16
CA VAL A 47 4.79 -16.55 -11.98
C VAL A 47 3.59 -15.92 -11.29
N THR A 48 3.54 -14.59 -11.28
CA THR A 48 2.36 -13.85 -10.83
C THR A 48 1.71 -13.16 -12.02
N MET A 49 0.37 -13.25 -12.06
CA MET A 49 -0.46 -12.60 -13.06
C MET A 49 -1.55 -11.79 -12.36
N ASN A 50 -1.81 -10.57 -12.84
CA ASN A 50 -3.02 -9.83 -12.46
C ASN A 50 -3.83 -9.64 -13.73
N PRO A 51 -4.81 -10.52 -14.01
CA PRO A 51 -5.69 -10.39 -15.16
C PRO A 51 -6.51 -9.09 -15.06
N GLY A 52 -6.90 -8.51 -16.19
CA GLY A 52 -7.76 -7.32 -16.26
C GLY A 52 -7.06 -5.97 -15.99
N TYR A 53 -5.77 -5.93 -15.67
CA TYR A 53 -5.02 -4.68 -15.57
C TYR A 53 -4.56 -4.20 -16.95
N ALA A 54 -4.74 -2.91 -17.23
CA ALA A 54 -4.35 -2.30 -18.51
C ALA A 54 -2.87 -2.54 -18.85
N GLY A 55 -2.61 -2.84 -20.13
CA GLY A 55 -1.27 -3.14 -20.63
C GLY A 55 -0.69 -4.48 -20.13
N ARG A 56 -1.55 -5.40 -19.69
CA ARG A 56 -1.15 -6.77 -19.32
C ARG A 56 -1.79 -7.79 -20.25
N THR A 57 -0.98 -8.66 -20.82
CA THR A 57 -1.43 -9.80 -21.63
C THR A 57 -1.73 -10.99 -20.73
N GLU A 58 -2.77 -11.75 -21.09
CA GLU A 58 -2.93 -13.10 -20.54
C GLU A 58 -1.80 -14.00 -21.04
N LEU A 59 -1.49 -15.03 -20.25
CA LEU A 59 -0.50 -16.02 -20.66
C LEU A 59 -1.10 -16.95 -21.73
N PRO A 60 -0.30 -17.37 -22.74
CA PRO A 60 -0.71 -18.43 -23.66
C PRO A 60 -1.08 -19.72 -22.91
N GLU A 61 -2.02 -20.50 -23.44
CA GLU A 61 -2.44 -21.78 -22.83
C GLU A 61 -1.27 -22.78 -22.69
N SER A 62 -0.34 -22.78 -23.66
CA SER A 62 0.90 -23.59 -23.59
C SER A 62 1.75 -23.28 -22.36
N VAL A 63 1.70 -22.04 -21.87
CA VAL A 63 2.41 -21.61 -20.66
C VAL A 63 1.57 -21.88 -19.43
N LYS A 64 0.27 -21.58 -19.45
CA LYS A 64 -0.65 -21.82 -18.32
C LYS A 64 -0.62 -23.28 -17.86
N THR A 65 -0.57 -24.23 -18.80
CA THR A 65 -0.50 -25.67 -18.50
C THR A 65 0.75 -26.11 -17.74
N LEU A 66 1.84 -25.33 -17.77
CA LEU A 66 3.08 -25.62 -17.04
C LEU A 66 3.00 -25.22 -15.56
N PHE A 67 1.99 -24.44 -15.17
CA PHE A 67 1.86 -23.90 -13.82
C PHE A 67 0.58 -24.37 -13.15
N ARG A 68 0.66 -24.59 -11.83
CA ARG A 68 -0.53 -24.80 -11.01
C ARG A 68 -1.14 -23.44 -10.66
N PRO A 69 -2.39 -23.14 -11.05
CA PRO A 69 -2.99 -21.85 -10.73
C PRO A 69 -3.31 -21.78 -9.23
N VAL A 70 -2.99 -20.64 -8.63
CA VAL A 70 -3.39 -20.29 -7.26
C VAL A 70 -4.11 -18.94 -7.33
N VAL A 71 -5.37 -18.92 -6.92
CA VAL A 71 -6.16 -17.69 -6.87
C VAL A 71 -6.07 -17.13 -5.47
N VAL A 72 -5.44 -15.95 -5.35
CA VAL A 72 -5.40 -15.20 -4.10
C VAL A 72 -6.57 -14.23 -4.10
N VAL A 73 -7.64 -14.61 -3.40
CA VAL A 73 -8.85 -13.79 -3.22
C VAL A 73 -8.66 -12.68 -2.17
N VAL A 74 -9.69 -11.84 -2.03
CA VAL A 74 -9.72 -10.64 -1.18
C VAL A 74 -9.13 -10.93 0.21
N PRO A 75 -8.09 -10.17 0.65
CA PRO A 75 -7.48 -10.35 1.95
C PRO A 75 -8.38 -9.86 3.07
N ASP A 76 -8.33 -10.51 4.23
CA ASP A 76 -8.99 -10.03 5.45
C ASP A 76 -8.20 -8.85 6.05
N MET A 77 -8.65 -7.63 5.77
CA MET A 77 -8.00 -6.42 6.29
C MET A 77 -8.11 -6.28 7.81
N GLN A 78 -9.18 -6.80 8.43
CA GLN A 78 -9.38 -6.68 9.87
C GLN A 78 -8.35 -7.54 10.60
N TYR A 79 -8.19 -8.80 10.17
CA TYR A 79 -7.23 -9.72 10.76
C TYR A 79 -5.78 -9.24 10.56
N ILE A 80 -5.46 -8.74 9.36
CA ILE A 80 -4.14 -8.14 9.07
C ILE A 80 -3.90 -6.92 9.97
N GLY A 81 -4.90 -6.05 10.11
CA GLY A 81 -4.83 -4.86 10.96
C GLY A 81 -4.62 -5.22 12.43
N GLU A 82 -5.38 -6.18 12.95
CA GLU A 82 -5.30 -6.65 14.33
C GLU A 82 -3.90 -7.19 14.65
N ILE A 83 -3.38 -8.11 13.84
CA ILE A 83 -2.04 -8.66 14.03
C ILE A 83 -0.99 -7.55 13.96
N LYS A 84 -1.11 -6.64 13.00
CA LYS A 84 -0.10 -5.60 12.81
C LYS A 84 -0.11 -4.58 13.93
N LEU A 85 -1.27 -4.18 14.44
CA LEU A 85 -1.39 -3.30 15.60
C LEU A 85 -0.86 -3.99 16.85
N PHE A 86 -1.25 -5.25 17.09
CA PHE A 86 -0.75 -6.04 18.21
C PHE A 86 0.78 -6.15 18.19
N ALA A 87 1.38 -6.42 17.02
CA ALA A 87 2.83 -6.46 16.84
C ALA A 87 3.54 -5.12 17.08
N ASN A 88 2.82 -3.99 17.03
CA ASN A 88 3.35 -2.66 17.41
C ASN A 88 3.08 -2.31 18.89
N GLY A 89 2.62 -3.26 19.70
CA GLY A 89 2.39 -3.08 21.14
C GLY A 89 1.04 -2.45 21.49
N PHE A 90 0.06 -2.50 20.59
CA PHE A 90 -1.30 -2.05 20.89
C PHE A 90 -2.07 -3.11 21.69
N ILE A 91 -2.69 -2.69 22.80
CA ILE A 91 -3.50 -3.53 23.67
C ILE A 91 -4.89 -3.74 23.06
N HIS A 92 -5.51 -2.69 22.51
CA HIS A 92 -6.87 -2.74 21.95
C HIS A 92 -6.90 -3.02 20.44
N ALA A 93 -5.90 -3.74 19.92
CA ALA A 93 -5.66 -3.96 18.50
C ALA A 93 -6.89 -4.43 17.71
N LYS A 94 -7.67 -5.37 18.28
CA LYS A 94 -8.88 -5.92 17.66
C LYS A 94 -9.96 -4.86 17.39
N ILE A 95 -10.25 -4.02 18.39
CA ILE A 95 -11.27 -2.97 18.28
C ILE A 95 -10.79 -1.89 17.31
N LEU A 96 -9.53 -1.48 17.42
CA LEU A 96 -8.90 -0.48 16.57
C LEU A 96 -8.87 -0.91 15.09
N ALA A 97 -8.50 -2.17 14.80
CA ALA A 97 -8.53 -2.72 13.46
C ALA A 97 -9.95 -2.71 12.86
N LYS A 98 -10.96 -3.09 13.66
CA LYS A 98 -12.37 -3.04 13.23
C LYS A 98 -12.81 -1.61 12.90
N LYS A 99 -12.44 -0.61 13.73
CA LYS A 99 -12.72 0.81 13.45
C LYS A 99 -12.06 1.24 12.13
N MET A 100 -10.80 0.89 11.92
CA MET A 100 -10.05 1.25 10.71
C MET A 100 -10.68 0.65 9.42
N VAL A 101 -11.04 -0.63 9.44
CA VAL A 101 -11.72 -1.28 8.30
C VAL A 101 -13.10 -0.67 8.06
N THR A 102 -13.84 -0.38 9.14
CA THR A 102 -15.16 0.25 9.05
C THR A 102 -15.07 1.65 8.43
N LEU A 103 -14.06 2.44 8.82
CA LEU A 103 -13.79 3.74 8.20
C LEU A 103 -13.53 3.60 6.71
N TYR A 104 -12.63 2.70 6.30
CA TYR A 104 -12.28 2.52 4.89
C TYR A 104 -13.49 2.05 4.06
N ARG A 105 -14.34 1.20 4.63
CA ARG A 105 -15.58 0.78 3.99
C ARG A 105 -16.51 1.97 3.76
N TYR A 106 -16.88 2.71 4.82
CA TYR A 106 -17.75 3.88 4.69
C TYR A 106 -17.15 4.96 3.80
N ALA A 107 -15.84 5.20 3.90
CA ALA A 107 -15.20 6.19 3.07
C ALA A 107 -15.25 5.80 1.58
N SER A 108 -15.08 4.52 1.25
CA SER A 108 -15.22 4.03 -0.12
C SER A 108 -16.66 4.12 -0.67
N GLU A 109 -17.66 4.08 0.20
CA GLU A 109 -19.09 4.14 -0.13
C GLU A 109 -19.59 5.58 -0.25
N LEU A 110 -19.14 6.48 0.63
CA LEU A 110 -19.69 7.83 0.81
C LEU A 110 -18.89 8.94 0.13
N LEU A 111 -17.56 8.80 0.01
CA LEU A 111 -16.77 9.81 -0.70
C LEU A 111 -16.97 9.70 -2.21
N SER A 112 -16.66 10.79 -2.91
CA SER A 112 -16.72 10.82 -4.37
C SER A 112 -15.79 9.77 -5.02
N LYS A 113 -16.17 9.27 -6.21
CA LYS A 113 -15.38 8.28 -6.94
C LYS A 113 -14.24 8.95 -7.70
N GLN A 114 -13.08 9.05 -7.05
CA GLN A 114 -11.86 9.57 -7.66
C GLN A 114 -10.91 8.46 -8.10
N TYR A 115 -10.27 8.61 -9.28
CA TYR A 115 -9.32 7.63 -9.81
C TYR A 115 -8.08 7.41 -8.92
N HIS A 116 -7.70 8.41 -8.14
CA HIS A 116 -6.51 8.36 -7.27
C HIS A 116 -6.82 7.87 -5.85
N TYR A 117 -8.09 7.59 -5.50
CA TYR A 117 -8.42 7.04 -4.19
C TYR A 117 -8.08 5.55 -4.13
N ASP A 118 -7.27 5.17 -3.15
CA ASP A 118 -6.85 3.79 -2.90
C ASP A 118 -7.32 3.35 -1.50
N TRP A 119 -8.36 2.52 -1.50
CA TRP A 119 -8.91 1.85 -0.30
C TRP A 119 -8.37 0.42 -0.14
N GLY A 120 -7.42 0.00 -0.99
CA GLY A 120 -6.86 -1.33 -0.99
C GLY A 120 -5.84 -1.57 0.12
N LEU A 121 -5.36 -2.82 0.19
CA LEU A 121 -4.44 -3.28 1.23
C LEU A 121 -3.13 -2.49 1.27
N ARG A 122 -2.68 -1.89 0.15
CA ARG A 122 -1.46 -1.07 0.11
C ARG A 122 -1.64 0.18 0.98
N SER A 123 -2.66 0.98 0.70
CA SER A 123 -3.02 2.16 1.48
C SER A 123 -3.23 1.82 2.95
N PHE A 124 -3.95 0.72 3.23
CA PHE A 124 -4.18 0.20 4.58
C PHE A 124 -2.87 -0.12 5.33
N LYS A 125 -1.93 -0.84 4.69
CA LYS A 125 -0.61 -1.15 5.29
C LYS A 125 0.23 0.10 5.55
N SER A 126 0.17 1.10 4.67
CA SER A 126 0.90 2.36 4.88
C SER A 126 0.43 3.08 6.14
N VAL A 127 -0.89 3.14 6.38
CA VAL A 127 -1.43 3.73 7.61
C VAL A 127 -1.02 2.92 8.86
N LEU A 128 -1.05 1.59 8.80
CA LEU A 128 -0.59 0.75 9.91
C LEU A 128 0.89 0.97 10.25
N SER A 129 1.74 1.10 9.23
CA SER A 129 3.17 1.41 9.41
C SER A 129 3.37 2.78 10.06
N MET A 130 2.63 3.80 9.59
CA MET A 130 2.66 5.14 10.19
C MET A 130 2.14 5.13 11.64
N THR A 131 1.06 4.40 11.91
CA THR A 131 0.50 4.22 13.25
C THR A 131 1.54 3.61 14.21
N GLY A 132 2.27 2.59 13.75
CA GLY A 132 3.35 1.99 14.53
C GLY A 132 4.53 2.95 14.75
N TYR A 133 4.89 3.76 13.76
CA TYR A 133 5.89 4.82 13.92
C TYR A 133 5.45 5.84 14.96
N LEU A 134 4.24 6.38 14.84
CA LEU A 134 3.66 7.33 15.77
C LEU A 134 3.60 6.77 17.18
N LYS A 135 3.25 5.48 17.37
CA LYS A 135 3.23 4.86 18.71
C LYS A 135 4.60 4.87 19.39
N ARG A 136 5.70 4.77 18.62
CA ARG A 136 7.07 4.79 19.15
C ARG A 136 7.58 6.20 19.42
N THR A 137 7.12 7.19 18.67
CA THR A 137 7.59 8.58 18.77
C THR A 137 6.64 9.48 19.57
N SER A 138 5.39 9.07 19.78
CA SER A 138 4.41 9.79 20.59
C SER A 138 4.83 9.82 22.07
N MET A 139 4.42 10.88 22.76
CA MET A 139 4.55 10.95 24.22
C MET A 139 3.76 9.79 24.87
N LYS A 140 4.28 9.28 25.99
CA LYS A 140 3.75 8.08 26.68
C LYS A 140 2.27 8.17 27.09
N GLU A 141 1.68 9.36 27.07
CA GLU A 141 0.31 9.66 27.52
C GLU A 141 -0.73 9.66 26.40
N ASP A 142 -0.34 9.60 25.11
CA ASP A 142 -1.29 9.54 24.00
C ASP A 142 -2.04 8.19 24.04
N SER A 143 -3.38 8.25 24.04
CA SER A 143 -4.22 7.05 23.95
C SER A 143 -4.00 6.36 22.60
N GLU A 144 -4.15 5.03 22.57
CA GLU A 144 -4.00 4.24 21.33
C GLU A 144 -4.94 4.70 20.21
N GLU A 145 -6.13 5.17 20.59
CA GLU A 145 -7.10 5.74 19.67
C GLU A 145 -6.63 7.06 19.07
N ILE A 146 -6.01 7.95 19.85
CA ILE A 146 -5.44 9.21 19.35
C ILE A 146 -4.33 8.92 18.32
N VAL A 147 -3.45 7.95 18.61
CA VAL A 147 -2.36 7.56 17.71
C VAL A 147 -2.91 7.06 16.37
N LEU A 148 -3.92 6.17 16.40
CA LEU A 148 -4.55 5.67 15.18
C LEU A 148 -5.32 6.76 14.44
N LEU A 149 -6.10 7.58 15.14
CA LEU A 149 -6.86 8.69 14.58
C LEU A 149 -5.94 9.68 13.84
N ARG A 150 -4.82 10.05 14.46
CA ARG A 150 -3.79 10.91 13.85
C ARG A 150 -3.23 10.30 12.57
N ALA A 151 -2.85 9.02 12.62
CA ALA A 151 -2.35 8.31 11.43
C ALA A 151 -3.38 8.27 10.29
N LEU A 152 -4.65 7.98 10.61
CA LEU A 152 -5.73 7.91 9.63
C LEU A 152 -6.00 9.28 9.00
N ARG A 153 -6.03 10.34 9.82
CA ARG A 153 -6.25 11.71 9.36
C ARG A 153 -5.12 12.16 8.43
N ASP A 154 -3.88 12.09 8.92
CA ASP A 154 -2.74 12.72 8.25
C ASP A 154 -2.35 11.97 6.96
N MET A 155 -2.57 10.64 6.90
CA MET A 155 -2.27 9.83 5.71
C MET A 155 -3.34 9.91 4.61
N ASN A 156 -4.56 10.38 4.91
CA ASN A 156 -5.67 10.35 3.97
C ASN A 156 -6.10 11.74 3.51
N ILE A 157 -6.14 12.75 4.39
CA ILE A 157 -6.52 14.12 4.03
C ILE A 157 -5.75 14.69 2.83
N PRO A 158 -4.42 14.49 2.69
CA PRO A 158 -3.68 15.02 1.55
C PRO A 158 -4.12 14.44 0.19
N LYS A 159 -4.79 13.28 0.18
CA LYS A 159 -5.24 12.60 -1.03
C LYS A 159 -6.62 13.05 -1.48
N PHE A 160 -7.39 13.70 -0.60
CA PHE A 160 -8.79 14.02 -0.90
C PHE A 160 -8.94 15.36 -1.60
N ILE A 161 -9.95 15.41 -2.47
CA ILE A 161 -10.46 16.69 -2.97
C ILE A 161 -11.11 17.48 -1.82
N TYR A 162 -11.20 18.80 -1.97
CA TYR A 162 -11.68 19.69 -0.92
C TYR A 162 -13.05 19.27 -0.33
N ASP A 163 -14.02 18.93 -1.20
CA ASP A 163 -15.38 18.58 -0.78
C ASP A 163 -15.45 17.30 0.07
N ASP A 164 -14.55 16.35 -0.19
CA ASP A 164 -14.51 15.05 0.51
C ASP A 164 -13.82 15.14 1.88
N VAL A 165 -13.00 16.18 2.13
CA VAL A 165 -12.25 16.32 3.39
C VAL A 165 -13.21 16.43 4.58
N ASN A 166 -14.25 17.26 4.48
CA ASN A 166 -15.21 17.46 5.56
C ASN A 166 -16.06 16.21 5.82
N LEU A 167 -16.43 15.49 4.77
CA LEU A 167 -17.13 14.21 4.88
C LEU A 167 -16.26 13.19 5.61
N PHE A 168 -14.99 13.07 5.25
CA PHE A 168 -14.07 12.14 5.91
C PHE A 168 -13.82 12.49 7.38
N LEU A 169 -13.67 13.78 7.71
CA LEU A 169 -13.54 14.24 9.10
C LEU A 169 -14.78 13.91 9.93
N THR A 170 -15.97 14.01 9.34
CA THR A 170 -17.23 13.61 9.99
C THR A 170 -17.23 12.10 10.29
N LEU A 171 -16.84 11.27 9.31
CA LEU A 171 -16.72 9.81 9.52
C LEU A 171 -15.69 9.45 10.60
N LEU A 172 -14.59 10.19 10.68
CA LEU A 172 -13.61 10.01 11.76
C LEU A 172 -14.22 10.34 13.13
N ASN A 173 -14.93 11.46 13.25
CA ASN A 173 -15.58 11.84 14.51
C ASN A 173 -16.64 10.83 14.95
N ASP A 174 -17.41 10.26 14.01
CA ASP A 174 -18.41 9.24 14.31
C ASP A 174 -17.79 7.93 14.84
N LEU A 175 -16.61 7.55 14.34
CA LEU A 175 -15.89 6.33 14.77
C LEU A 175 -15.02 6.53 16.02
N PHE A 176 -14.60 7.76 16.28
CA PHE A 176 -13.77 8.16 17.42
C PHE A 176 -14.44 9.31 18.21
N PRO A 177 -15.64 9.07 18.78
CA PRO A 177 -16.39 10.12 19.45
C PRO A 177 -15.63 10.63 20.67
N ASN A 178 -15.68 11.94 20.90
CA ASN A 178 -15.06 12.64 22.03
C ASN A 178 -13.52 12.54 22.09
N ILE A 179 -12.85 12.18 21.00
CA ILE A 179 -11.38 12.15 20.93
C ILE A 179 -10.87 13.40 20.22
N HIS A 180 -10.26 14.30 20.98
CA HIS A 180 -9.62 15.49 20.40
C HIS A 180 -8.21 15.14 19.91
N CYS A 181 -8.04 15.06 18.59
CA CYS A 181 -6.72 14.89 18.00
C CYS A 181 -6.00 16.24 17.89
N PRO A 182 -4.94 16.51 18.67
CA PRO A 182 -4.25 17.79 18.60
C PRO A 182 -3.69 18.04 17.20
N GLU A 183 -3.71 19.30 16.77
CA GLU A 183 -2.98 19.74 15.59
C GLU A 183 -1.49 19.82 15.93
N ILE A 184 -0.66 19.20 15.09
CA ILE A 184 0.78 19.32 15.24
C ILE A 184 1.20 20.61 14.52
N SER A 185 1.60 21.62 15.31
CA SER A 185 2.18 22.84 14.78
C SER A 185 3.69 22.68 14.64
N TYR A 186 4.19 22.81 13.41
CA TYR A 186 5.63 22.84 13.15
C TYR A 186 6.10 24.30 13.17
N GLU A 187 6.10 24.91 14.35
CA GLU A 187 6.38 26.34 14.53
C GLU A 187 7.72 26.77 13.93
N ASN A 188 8.77 25.97 14.12
CA ASN A 188 10.09 26.23 13.55
C ASN A 188 10.09 26.21 12.03
N LEU A 189 9.45 25.22 11.40
CA LEU A 189 9.33 25.14 9.95
C LEU A 189 8.48 26.28 9.41
N ASN A 190 7.33 26.54 10.04
CA ASN A 190 6.44 27.65 9.70
C ASN A 190 7.17 29.00 9.78
N ARG A 191 8.02 29.20 10.79
CA ARG A 191 8.85 30.40 10.94
C ARG A 191 9.87 30.51 9.79
N ILE A 192 10.63 29.45 9.51
CA ILE A 192 11.64 29.45 8.43
C ILE A 192 10.98 29.67 7.06
N ILE A 193 9.84 29.04 6.78
CA ILE A 193 9.07 29.26 5.54
C ILE A 193 8.68 30.73 5.42
N LYS A 194 8.13 31.33 6.49
CA LYS A 194 7.77 32.76 6.50
C LYS A 194 8.98 33.66 6.25
N GLU A 195 10.13 33.38 6.86
CA GLU A 195 11.37 34.13 6.65
C GLU A 195 11.88 34.06 5.19
N ILE A 196 11.76 32.90 4.54
CA ILE A 196 12.17 32.74 3.14
C ILE A 196 11.20 33.47 2.20
N LEU A 197 9.89 33.37 2.44
CA LEU A 197 8.86 33.98 1.59
C LEU A 197 8.87 35.52 1.58
N ILE A 198 9.49 36.16 2.56
CA ILE A 198 9.67 37.63 2.62
C ILE A 198 10.80 38.10 1.69
N LYS A 199 11.67 37.20 1.20
CA LYS A 199 12.76 37.57 0.29
C LYS A 199 12.20 37.98 -1.08
N PRO A 200 12.76 39.01 -1.73
CA PRO A 200 12.22 39.64 -2.95
C PRO A 200 12.20 38.73 -4.20
N GLN A 201 12.67 37.49 -4.07
CA GLN A 201 12.72 36.49 -5.15
C GLN A 201 11.46 35.60 -5.20
N TYR A 202 10.56 35.73 -4.22
CA TYR A 202 9.36 34.90 -4.10
C TYR A 202 8.09 35.74 -4.18
N ILE A 203 7.11 35.26 -4.95
CA ILE A 203 5.79 35.86 -5.04
C ILE A 203 4.89 35.11 -4.04
N LEU A 204 4.31 35.84 -3.09
CA LEU A 204 3.26 35.30 -2.21
C LEU A 204 1.99 35.07 -3.04
N VAL A 205 1.75 33.82 -3.43
CA VAL A 205 0.44 33.41 -3.94
C VAL A 205 -0.46 33.14 -2.72
N SER A 206 -1.68 33.65 -2.76
CA SER A 206 -2.65 33.75 -1.65
C SER A 206 -2.81 32.51 -0.74
N GLU A 207 -3.32 32.74 0.48
CA GLU A 207 -3.46 31.80 1.61
C GLU A 207 -3.91 30.34 1.34
N PRO A 208 -4.74 29.99 0.34
CA PRO A 208 -5.14 28.59 0.12
C PRO A 208 -3.97 27.64 -0.22
N LEU A 209 -2.90 28.15 -0.85
CA LEU A 209 -1.74 27.34 -1.28
C LEU A 209 -0.79 26.97 -0.14
N ILE A 210 -0.71 27.78 0.92
CA ILE A 210 0.18 27.53 2.06
C ILE A 210 -0.20 26.25 2.81
N GLN A 211 -1.48 25.85 2.80
CA GLN A 211 -1.90 24.56 3.36
C GLN A 211 -1.56 23.37 2.45
N GLN A 212 -1.52 23.54 1.13
CA GLN A 212 -1.09 22.50 0.19
C GLN A 212 0.41 22.25 0.27
N ASP A 213 1.24 23.31 0.30
CA ASP A 213 2.70 23.17 0.35
C ASP A 213 3.20 22.53 1.65
N LYS A 214 2.55 22.80 2.79
CA LYS A 214 2.89 22.12 4.06
C LYS A 214 2.72 20.61 3.96
N ARG A 215 1.70 20.12 3.22
CA ARG A 215 1.43 18.68 3.05
C ARG A 215 2.51 17.98 2.21
N ILE A 216 3.23 18.70 1.35
CA ILE A 216 4.32 18.15 0.53
C ILE A 216 5.57 17.88 1.39
N TYR A 217 5.85 18.70 2.41
CA TYR A 217 7.02 18.53 3.28
C TYR A 217 6.92 17.35 4.27
N TYR A 218 5.72 16.85 4.57
CA TYR A 218 5.52 15.77 5.56
C TYR A 218 5.71 14.35 5.00
N HIS A 219 6.17 14.21 3.75
CA HIS A 219 6.29 12.92 3.07
C HIS A 219 7.72 12.55 2.63
N TYR A 220 8.75 13.16 3.23
CA TYR A 220 10.12 12.67 3.20
C TYR A 220 10.64 12.34 4.61
#